data_AF-A0A2I4C8X3-F1
#
_entry.id   AF-A0A2I4C8X3-F1
#
_cell.length_a   1.000
_cell.length_b   1.000
_cell.length_c   1.000
_cell.angle_alpha   90.00
_cell.angle_beta   90.00
_cell.angle_gamma   90.00
#
_symmetry.space_group_name_H-M   'P 1'
#
loop_
_entity.id
_entity.type
_entity.pdbx_description
1 polymer ?
#
loop_
_entity_poly.entity_id
_entity_poly.type
_entity_poly.pdbx_seq_one_letter_code
_entity_poly.pdbx_strand_id
1 'polypeptide(L)'
;MLEVQVLDQKLSFLVDTGATYSTMNIQIAEPHLSADTVEVVGFSGVPQKLPKTVPLYTKLGKQTVMHPYVISQQAPVNLLGRDLLMRLGASILCCADGLTVALPDGTNWTCMAGDTTNGQWLLCPVEPEYADIYWGLLEPETPAGGGILSAYLRWKPWVSLLAPYTAPPDPPHVTLFYDRQGDDCYQDWFQENLEGNKWQISSENIYVGPEGVASTVKLTDAQLQGYKMGQEAVPHVSLALHPEHQAKDLGPMVKKVIETNDWVPSQIPCVSFSPSCRTWCIQLRARDIVALQHEQISRDHGREKTDQNF
;
A
#
# COMPACT_ATOMS: atom_id res chain seq x y z
N MET A 1 -21.06 8.44 -15.20
CA MET A 1 -21.62 9.78 -15.48
C MET A 1 -22.81 10.05 -14.56
N LEU A 2 -23.09 11.32 -14.24
CA LEU A 2 -24.27 11.77 -13.49
C LEU A 2 -25.21 12.57 -14.40
N GLU A 3 -26.50 12.29 -14.31
CA GLU A 3 -27.52 13.13 -14.94
C GLU A 3 -27.83 14.33 -14.05
N VAL A 4 -27.53 15.52 -14.54
CA VAL A 4 -27.80 16.79 -13.86
C VAL A 4 -28.82 17.55 -14.69
N GLN A 5 -29.87 18.04 -14.05
CA GLN A 5 -30.80 18.95 -14.71
C GLN A 5 -30.23 20.37 -14.65
N VAL A 6 -29.95 20.97 -15.80
CA VAL A 6 -29.54 22.37 -15.94
C VAL A 6 -30.61 23.09 -16.75
N LEU A 7 -31.20 24.13 -16.17
CA LEU A 7 -32.45 24.72 -16.63
C LEU A 7 -33.54 23.62 -16.75
N ASP A 8 -34.09 23.44 -17.95
CA ASP A 8 -35.10 22.42 -18.27
C ASP A 8 -34.52 21.23 -19.04
N GLN A 9 -33.19 21.10 -19.11
CA GLN A 9 -32.51 20.03 -19.85
C GLN A 9 -31.76 19.10 -18.90
N LYS A 10 -31.85 17.79 -19.15
CA LYS A 10 -31.02 16.79 -18.49
C LYS A 10 -29.72 16.63 -19.28
N LEU A 11 -28.60 16.88 -18.63
CA LEU A 11 -27.27 16.77 -19.21
C LEU A 11 -26.46 15.73 -18.44
N SER A 12 -25.65 14.97 -19.17
CA SER A 12 -24.76 13.97 -18.60
C SER A 12 -23.41 14.63 -18.28
N PHE A 13 -22.95 14.50 -17.03
CA PHE A 13 -21.70 15.05 -16.54
C PHE A 13 -20.75 13.96 -16.02
N LEU A 14 -19.46 14.12 -16.31
CA LEU A 14 -18.40 13.37 -15.67
C LEU A 14 -18.04 14.05 -14.36
N VAL A 15 -18.01 13.29 -13.26
CA VAL A 15 -17.54 13.80 -11.97
C VAL A 15 -16.02 13.90 -12.03
N ASP A 16 -15.49 15.11 -11.90
CA ASP A 16 -14.06 15.37 -12.10
C ASP A 16 -13.51 16.24 -10.96
N THR A 17 -12.82 15.60 -10.01
CA THR A 17 -12.13 16.29 -8.91
C THR A 17 -10.87 17.01 -9.36
N GLY A 18 -10.33 16.71 -10.55
CA GLY A 18 -9.22 17.43 -11.18
C GLY A 18 -9.66 18.75 -11.79
N ALA A 19 -10.90 18.83 -12.29
CA ALA A 19 -11.47 20.05 -12.84
C ALA A 19 -11.78 21.10 -11.76
N THR A 20 -11.20 22.30 -11.91
CA THR A 20 -11.53 23.44 -11.03
C THR A 20 -12.94 23.97 -11.26
N TYR A 21 -13.38 24.00 -12.52
CA TYR A 21 -14.67 24.55 -12.92
C TYR A 21 -15.56 23.51 -13.60
N SER A 22 -16.85 23.58 -13.31
CA SER A 22 -17.84 22.79 -14.02
C SER A 22 -18.00 23.33 -15.44
N THR A 23 -17.89 22.43 -16.41
CA THR A 23 -17.78 22.78 -17.83
C THR A 23 -18.90 22.13 -18.62
N MET A 24 -19.50 22.89 -19.54
CA MET A 24 -20.46 22.39 -20.51
C MET A 24 -19.90 22.48 -21.93
N ASN A 25 -20.13 21.43 -22.72
CA ASN A 25 -19.74 21.37 -24.14
C ASN A 25 -20.88 21.70 -25.11
N ILE A 26 -22.04 22.08 -24.57
CA ILE A 26 -23.21 22.45 -25.36
C ILE A 26 -23.19 23.94 -25.74
N GLN A 27 -23.86 24.27 -26.84
CA GLN A 27 -24.11 25.65 -27.21
C GLN A 27 -25.22 26.23 -26.34
N ILE A 28 -24.91 27.30 -25.62
CA ILE A 28 -25.86 28.03 -24.77
C ILE A 28 -26.29 29.31 -25.51
N ALA A 29 -27.58 29.59 -25.52
CA ALA A 29 -28.13 30.79 -26.15
C ALA A 29 -27.75 32.07 -25.38
N GLU A 30 -27.66 33.19 -26.10
CA GLU A 30 -27.19 34.49 -25.59
C GLU A 30 -27.82 35.01 -24.29
N PRO A 31 -29.10 34.78 -23.92
CA PRO A 31 -29.60 35.26 -22.62
C PRO A 31 -28.94 34.57 -21.40
N HIS A 32 -28.20 33.49 -21.61
CA HIS A 32 -27.59 32.69 -20.55
C HIS A 32 -26.05 32.79 -20.52
N LEU A 33 -25.44 33.55 -21.45
CA LEU A 33 -24.00 33.83 -21.43
C LEU A 33 -23.71 35.07 -20.57
N SER A 34 -22.69 34.99 -19.73
CA SER A 34 -22.13 36.15 -19.04
C SER A 34 -21.15 36.87 -19.96
N ALA A 35 -20.90 38.16 -19.69
CA ALA A 35 -19.77 38.89 -20.27
C ALA A 35 -18.41 38.40 -19.71
N ASP A 36 -18.45 37.61 -18.63
CA ASP A 36 -17.26 37.10 -17.96
C ASP A 36 -16.62 35.93 -18.71
N THR A 37 -15.29 35.90 -18.64
CA THR A 37 -14.46 34.81 -19.16
C THR A 37 -13.48 34.35 -18.09
N VAL A 38 -12.99 33.12 -18.20
CA VAL A 38 -11.96 32.57 -17.33
C VAL A 38 -10.84 31.96 -18.15
N GLU A 39 -9.61 32.09 -17.67
CA GLU A 39 -8.47 31.37 -18.22
C GLU A 39 -8.39 29.98 -17.59
N VAL A 40 -8.39 28.95 -18.44
CA VAL A 40 -8.32 27.55 -18.05
C VAL A 40 -7.13 26.92 -18.75
N VAL A 41 -6.36 26.13 -18.01
CA VAL A 41 -5.26 25.32 -18.54
C VAL A 41 -5.69 23.86 -18.42
N GLY A 42 -5.84 23.20 -19.56
CA GLY A 42 -6.12 21.76 -19.62
C GLY A 42 -4.84 20.93 -19.69
N PHE A 43 -4.98 19.65 -20.07
CA PHE A 43 -3.88 18.71 -20.20
C PHE A 43 -2.80 19.15 -21.21
N SER A 44 -3.15 19.92 -22.24
CA SER A 44 -2.19 20.44 -23.23
C SER A 44 -1.22 21.49 -22.68
N GLY A 45 -1.45 21.97 -21.45
CA GLY A 45 -0.62 23.01 -20.83
C GLY A 45 -0.80 24.41 -21.44
N VAL A 46 -1.62 24.56 -22.48
CA VAL A 46 -1.86 25.85 -23.14
C VAL A 46 -3.03 26.57 -22.46
N PRO A 47 -2.84 27.81 -21.97
CA PRO A 47 -3.93 28.62 -21.45
C PRO A 47 -4.96 28.95 -22.53
N GLN A 48 -6.24 28.73 -22.22
CA GLN A 48 -7.36 29.09 -23.07
C GLN A 48 -8.34 29.99 -22.30
N LYS A 49 -8.79 31.06 -22.96
CA LYS A 49 -9.80 31.96 -22.39
C LYS A 49 -11.19 31.52 -22.83
N LEU A 50 -12.00 31.07 -21.88
CA LEU A 50 -13.32 30.48 -22.12
C LEU A 50 -14.44 31.33 -21.49
N PRO A 51 -15.60 31.46 -22.14
CA PRO A 51 -16.73 32.21 -21.61
C PRO A 51 -17.45 31.46 -20.48
N LYS A 52 -18.07 32.22 -19.58
CA LYS A 52 -18.93 31.71 -18.51
C LYS A 52 -20.40 31.97 -18.79
N THR A 53 -21.27 31.13 -18.25
CA THR A 53 -22.70 31.42 -18.19
C THR A 53 -23.00 32.37 -17.03
N VAL A 54 -24.17 33.01 -17.07
CA VAL A 54 -24.78 33.48 -15.82
C VAL A 54 -25.08 32.27 -14.92
N PRO A 55 -25.27 32.45 -13.59
CA PRO A 55 -25.69 31.34 -12.74
C PRO A 55 -26.98 30.70 -13.29
N LEU A 56 -26.91 29.42 -13.64
CA LEU A 56 -28.03 28.66 -14.17
C LEU A 56 -28.67 27.84 -13.05
N TYR A 57 -29.97 27.60 -13.18
CA TYR A 57 -30.69 26.72 -12.27
C TYR A 57 -30.21 25.28 -12.48
N THR A 58 -29.62 24.68 -11.46
CA THR A 58 -29.05 23.33 -11.50
C THR A 58 -29.70 22.48 -10.42
N LYS A 59 -30.23 21.32 -10.81
CA LYS A 59 -30.84 20.35 -9.90
C LYS A 59 -30.16 19.00 -10.04
N LEU A 60 -29.77 18.45 -8.91
CA LEU A 60 -29.22 17.09 -8.79
C LEU A 60 -29.88 16.42 -7.57
N GLY A 61 -30.69 15.40 -7.81
CA GLY A 61 -31.55 14.78 -6.80
C GLY A 61 -32.53 15.75 -6.16
N LYS A 62 -32.45 15.91 -4.83
CA LYS A 62 -33.30 16.85 -4.09
C LYS A 62 -32.61 18.20 -3.88
N GLN A 63 -31.34 18.34 -4.27
CA GLN A 63 -30.62 19.60 -4.19
C GLN A 63 -30.84 20.46 -5.42
N THR A 64 -31.00 21.75 -5.18
CA THR A 64 -31.13 22.78 -6.19
C THR A 64 -30.17 23.92 -5.88
N VAL A 65 -29.36 24.31 -6.85
CA VAL A 65 -28.38 25.39 -6.73
C VAL A 65 -28.39 26.28 -7.97
N MET A 66 -28.09 27.56 -7.80
CA MET A 66 -27.76 28.44 -8.93
C MET A 66 -26.26 28.35 -9.17
N HIS A 67 -25.81 27.93 -10.35
CA HIS A 67 -24.39 27.68 -10.61
C HIS A 67 -23.95 28.16 -12.00
N PRO A 68 -22.88 28.97 -12.12
CA PRO A 68 -22.32 29.35 -13.41
C PRO A 68 -21.40 28.25 -13.95
N TYR A 69 -21.43 28.03 -15.27
CA TYR A 69 -20.60 27.02 -15.94
C TYR A 69 -19.61 27.69 -16.89
N VAL A 70 -18.49 27.02 -17.14
CA VAL A 70 -17.57 27.37 -18.23
C VAL A 70 -18.04 26.69 -19.51
N ILE A 71 -18.08 27.40 -20.63
CA ILE A 71 -18.44 26.79 -21.92
C ILE A 71 -17.18 26.44 -22.70
N SER A 72 -17.01 25.17 -23.01
CA SER A 72 -15.92 24.66 -23.85
C SER A 72 -16.45 23.69 -24.88
N GLN A 73 -16.66 24.15 -26.11
CA GLN A 73 -17.08 23.27 -27.21
C GLN A 73 -16.00 22.27 -27.64
N GLN A 74 -14.76 22.48 -27.20
CA GLN A 74 -13.65 21.56 -27.44
C GLN A 74 -13.60 20.41 -26.41
N ALA A 75 -14.37 20.51 -25.31
CA ALA A 75 -14.40 19.48 -24.29
C ALA A 75 -15.22 18.25 -24.78
N PRO A 76 -14.67 17.03 -24.69
CA PRO A 76 -15.35 15.83 -25.20
C PRO A 76 -16.60 15.47 -24.38
N VAL A 77 -16.64 15.87 -23.10
CA VAL A 77 -17.75 15.62 -22.17
C VAL A 77 -17.98 16.82 -21.27
N ASN A 78 -19.18 16.96 -20.71
CA ASN A 78 -19.43 17.92 -19.65
C ASN A 78 -18.72 17.46 -18.36
N LEU A 79 -18.14 18.40 -17.62
CA LEU A 79 -17.42 18.12 -16.38
C LEU A 79 -18.15 18.74 -15.20
N LEU A 80 -18.35 17.95 -14.15
CA LEU A 80 -18.82 18.40 -12.85
C LEU A 80 -17.58 18.56 -11.98
N GLY A 81 -17.10 19.81 -11.92
CA GLY A 81 -15.85 20.18 -11.28
C GLY A 81 -15.99 20.38 -9.78
N ARG A 82 -14.85 20.68 -9.13
CA ARG A 82 -14.78 20.93 -7.68
C ARG A 82 -15.70 22.06 -7.22
N ASP A 83 -15.87 23.10 -8.03
CA ASP A 83 -16.73 24.24 -7.70
C ASP A 83 -18.20 23.86 -7.43
N LEU A 84 -18.77 22.98 -8.25
CA LEU A 84 -20.12 22.47 -8.08
C LEU A 84 -20.17 21.35 -7.03
N LEU A 85 -19.19 20.45 -7.01
CA LEU A 85 -19.09 19.39 -5.99
C LEU A 85 -19.11 19.95 -4.56
N MET A 86 -18.27 20.96 -4.31
CA MET A 86 -18.21 21.63 -3.01
C MET A 86 -19.53 22.31 -2.67
N ARG A 87 -20.19 22.93 -3.66
CA ARG A 87 -21.48 23.61 -3.45
C ARG A 87 -22.61 22.63 -3.12
N LEU A 88 -22.57 21.43 -3.69
CA LEU A 88 -23.53 20.35 -3.42
C LEU A 88 -23.21 19.58 -2.13
N GLY A 89 -22.08 19.87 -1.47
CA GLY A 89 -21.60 19.10 -0.32
C GLY A 89 -21.34 17.63 -0.64
N ALA A 90 -21.00 17.33 -1.90
CA ALA A 90 -20.91 15.96 -2.41
C ALA A 90 -19.72 15.21 -1.78
N SER A 91 -19.95 13.96 -1.43
CA SER A 91 -18.92 12.99 -1.03
C SER A 91 -18.77 11.94 -2.12
N ILE A 92 -17.53 11.63 -2.50
CA ILE A 92 -17.23 10.62 -3.51
C ILE A 92 -16.74 9.37 -2.77
N LEU A 93 -17.46 8.27 -2.94
CA LEU A 93 -17.14 6.98 -2.35
C LEU A 93 -16.66 6.03 -3.44
N CYS A 94 -15.48 5.44 -3.23
CA CYS A 94 -14.95 4.38 -4.08
C CYS A 94 -15.46 3.04 -3.54
N CYS A 95 -16.21 2.31 -4.36
CA CYS A 95 -16.74 0.99 -4.07
C CYS A 95 -16.18 -0.03 -5.08
N ALA A 96 -16.28 -1.32 -4.77
CA ALA A 96 -15.86 -2.40 -5.68
C ALA A 96 -16.56 -2.31 -7.05
N ASP A 97 -17.81 -1.83 -7.08
CA ASP A 97 -18.61 -1.69 -8.30
C ASP A 97 -18.45 -0.32 -9.00
N GLY A 98 -17.48 0.50 -8.57
CA GLY A 98 -17.17 1.81 -9.15
C GLY A 98 -17.37 2.99 -8.18
N LEU A 99 -17.56 4.19 -8.75
CA LEU A 99 -17.69 5.43 -7.96
C LEU A 99 -19.15 5.73 -7.62
N THR A 100 -19.41 6.05 -6.36
CA THR A 100 -20.71 6.56 -5.89
C THR A 100 -20.57 8.01 -5.45
N VAL A 101 -21.45 8.89 -5.92
CA VAL A 101 -21.58 10.24 -5.38
C VAL A 101 -22.71 10.25 -4.38
N ALA A 102 -22.38 10.52 -3.12
CA ALA A 102 -23.31 10.71 -2.03
C ALA A 102 -23.52 12.20 -1.77
N LEU A 103 -24.78 12.60 -1.62
CA LEU A 103 -25.16 13.95 -1.24
C LEU A 103 -25.65 14.02 0.21
N PRO A 104 -25.51 15.18 0.89
CA PRO A 104 -26.01 15.40 2.25
C PRO A 104 -27.50 15.11 2.47
N ASP A 105 -28.31 15.09 1.42
CA ASP A 105 -29.74 14.76 1.48
C ASP A 105 -30.03 13.25 1.53
N GLY A 106 -28.97 12.43 1.59
CA GLY A 106 -29.01 10.97 1.62
C GLY A 106 -29.18 10.32 0.23
N THR A 107 -29.15 11.08 -0.87
CA THR A 107 -29.13 10.48 -2.22
C THR A 107 -27.74 9.98 -2.57
N ASN A 108 -27.69 8.74 -3.08
CA ASN A 108 -26.49 8.10 -3.59
C ASN A 108 -26.70 7.76 -5.07
N TRP A 109 -25.80 8.20 -5.94
CA TRP A 109 -25.78 7.78 -7.34
C TRP A 109 -24.51 7.04 -7.68
N THR A 110 -24.69 5.80 -8.13
CA THR A 110 -23.63 5.05 -8.80
C THR A 110 -23.32 5.71 -10.13
N CYS A 111 -22.07 6.11 -10.35
CA CYS A 111 -21.60 6.65 -11.60
C CYS A 111 -21.54 5.54 -12.64
N MET A 112 -22.65 5.27 -13.34
CA MET A 112 -22.69 4.26 -14.40
C MET A 112 -21.68 4.60 -15.50
N ALA A 113 -20.93 3.60 -15.96
CA ALA A 113 -20.24 3.64 -17.25
C ALA A 113 -21.34 3.62 -18.32
N GLY A 114 -21.53 4.73 -19.03
CA GLY A 114 -22.51 4.83 -20.10
C GLY A 114 -22.11 3.92 -21.27
N ASP A 115 -23.12 3.34 -21.91
CA ASP A 115 -23.05 2.36 -23.00
C ASP A 115 -22.56 2.95 -24.35
N THR A 116 -21.63 3.91 -24.33
CA THR A 116 -21.06 4.54 -25.52
C THR A 116 -19.54 4.51 -25.48
N THR A 117 -19.01 3.46 -26.13
CA THR A 117 -17.76 3.35 -26.90
C THR A 117 -16.71 4.47 -26.83
N ASN A 118 -15.46 4.01 -26.61
CA ASN A 118 -14.18 4.62 -27.00
C ASN A 118 -13.54 5.71 -26.10
N GLY A 119 -13.73 5.59 -24.79
CA GLY A 119 -12.80 6.13 -23.80
C GLY A 119 -12.57 5.10 -22.71
N GLN A 120 -11.76 4.07 -22.97
CA GLN A 120 -11.30 3.15 -21.93
C GLN A 120 -10.40 3.93 -20.95
N TRP A 121 -10.99 4.62 -19.98
CA TRP A 121 -10.38 4.66 -18.66
C TRP A 121 -10.91 3.41 -17.97
N LEU A 122 -10.26 2.29 -18.29
CA LEU A 122 -10.29 1.12 -17.42
C LEU A 122 -9.87 1.67 -16.05
N LEU A 123 -10.83 1.84 -15.14
CA LEU A 123 -10.60 1.35 -13.79
C LEU A 123 -10.32 -0.13 -14.02
N CYS A 124 -9.07 -0.44 -14.37
CA CYS A 124 -8.54 -1.75 -14.14
C CYS A 124 -8.91 -1.99 -12.67
N PRO A 125 -9.67 -3.04 -12.34
CA PRO A 125 -9.60 -3.53 -10.98
C PRO A 125 -8.11 -3.52 -10.68
N VAL A 126 -7.67 -2.84 -9.62
CA VAL A 126 -6.41 -3.26 -9.03
C VAL A 126 -6.74 -4.67 -8.58
N GLU A 127 -6.55 -5.64 -9.49
CA GLU A 127 -6.45 -7.02 -9.10
C GLU A 127 -5.46 -6.96 -7.94
N PRO A 128 -5.84 -7.44 -6.75
CA PRO A 128 -4.95 -7.36 -5.61
C PRO A 128 -3.64 -7.93 -6.12
N GLU A 129 -2.60 -7.10 -6.20
CA GLU A 129 -1.36 -7.59 -6.75
C GLU A 129 -0.89 -8.60 -5.71
N TYR A 130 -0.89 -9.87 -6.10
CA TYR A 130 -0.44 -10.93 -5.23
C TYR A 130 1.07 -11.12 -5.42
N ALA A 131 1.68 -11.68 -4.39
CA ALA A 131 3.04 -12.17 -4.43
C ALA A 131 3.06 -13.55 -3.79
N ASP A 132 3.87 -14.43 -4.36
CA ASP A 132 4.10 -15.74 -3.78
C ASP A 132 5.17 -15.60 -2.70
N ILE A 133 4.82 -16.06 -1.50
CA ILE A 133 5.76 -16.16 -0.40
C ILE A 133 6.13 -17.60 -0.17
N TYR A 134 7.44 -17.85 -0.16
CA TYR A 134 8.04 -19.12 0.19
C TYR A 134 8.79 -18.91 1.49
N TRP A 135 8.38 -19.63 2.54
CA TRP A 135 8.94 -19.44 3.87
C TRP A 135 9.08 -20.76 4.63
N GLY A 136 9.94 -20.73 5.65
CA GLY A 136 9.91 -21.71 6.72
C GLY A 136 9.16 -21.12 7.92
N LEU A 137 7.92 -21.54 8.15
CA LEU A 137 7.17 -21.16 9.35
C LEU A 137 7.73 -21.89 10.56
N LEU A 138 8.03 -21.17 11.64
CA LEU A 138 8.52 -21.79 12.87
C LEU A 138 7.43 -22.65 13.50
N GLU A 139 7.77 -23.91 13.78
CA GLU A 139 6.89 -24.79 14.55
C GLU A 139 6.85 -24.32 16.02
N PRO A 140 5.72 -24.60 16.73
CA PRO A 140 5.64 -24.32 18.16
C PRO A 140 6.81 -24.94 18.91
N GLU A 141 7.48 -24.13 19.73
CA GLU A 141 8.59 -24.61 20.54
C GLU A 141 8.15 -25.71 21.52
N THR A 142 9.06 -26.63 21.82
CA THR A 142 8.78 -27.66 22.82
C THR A 142 8.53 -27.03 24.21
N PRO A 143 7.81 -27.70 25.12
CA PRO A 143 7.58 -27.20 26.47
C PRO A 143 8.86 -26.95 27.29
N ALA A 144 9.98 -27.56 26.89
CA ALA A 144 11.30 -27.31 27.49
C ALA A 144 11.91 -25.96 27.07
N GLY A 145 11.28 -25.24 26.13
CA GLY A 145 11.76 -24.01 25.51
C GLY A 145 13.00 -24.23 24.64
N GLY A 146 13.77 -23.15 24.44
CA GLY A 146 15.07 -23.19 23.77
C GLY A 146 15.07 -22.73 22.32
N GLY A 147 13.89 -22.43 21.76
CA GLY A 147 13.79 -21.76 20.48
C GLY A 147 13.96 -20.25 20.57
N ILE A 148 13.97 -19.61 19.42
CA ILE A 148 14.28 -18.18 19.31
C ILE A 148 13.18 -17.30 19.90
N LEU A 149 11.92 -17.73 19.84
CA LEU A 149 10.79 -16.97 20.36
C LEU A 149 10.81 -16.95 21.90
N SER A 150 11.05 -18.09 22.55
CA SER A 150 11.23 -18.14 24.01
C SER A 150 12.45 -17.35 24.46
N ALA A 151 13.53 -17.35 23.68
CA ALA A 151 14.69 -16.51 23.94
C ALA A 151 14.31 -15.02 23.90
N TYR A 152 13.63 -14.59 22.84
CA TYR A 152 13.14 -13.21 22.71
C TYR A 152 12.19 -12.81 23.83
N LEU A 153 11.21 -13.65 24.18
CA LEU A 153 10.24 -13.36 25.23
C LEU A 153 10.88 -13.14 26.61
N ARG A 154 12.00 -13.81 26.92
CA ARG A 154 12.79 -13.55 28.14
C ARG A 154 13.42 -12.15 28.14
N TRP A 155 13.80 -11.65 26.97
CA TRP A 155 14.39 -10.31 26.80
C TRP A 155 13.36 -9.22 26.56
N LYS A 156 12.13 -9.57 26.19
CA LYS A 156 11.04 -8.64 25.86
C LYS A 156 10.86 -7.52 26.90
N PRO A 157 10.87 -7.76 28.23
CA PRO A 157 10.73 -6.68 29.21
C PRO A 157 11.81 -5.60 29.08
N TRP A 158 13.05 -5.98 28.80
CA TRP A 158 14.14 -5.02 28.58
C TRP A 158 14.05 -4.35 27.21
N VAL A 159 13.75 -5.13 26.16
CA VAL A 159 13.57 -4.62 24.79
C VAL A 159 12.47 -3.56 24.73
N SER A 160 11.35 -3.76 25.44
CA SER A 160 10.25 -2.81 25.51
C SER A 160 10.59 -1.49 26.21
N LEU A 161 11.72 -1.40 26.91
CA LEU A 161 12.22 -0.13 27.47
C LEU A 161 12.98 0.72 26.44
N LEU A 162 13.41 0.10 25.32
CA LEU A 162 14.23 0.77 24.31
C LEU A 162 13.38 1.52 23.28
N ALA A 163 12.29 0.92 22.82
CA ALA A 163 11.38 1.50 21.84
C ALA A 163 9.99 0.80 21.86
N PRO A 164 8.93 1.43 21.31
CA PRO A 164 7.57 0.88 21.32
C PRO A 164 7.34 -0.18 20.24
N TYR A 165 8.15 -1.24 20.22
CA TYR A 165 8.03 -2.31 19.25
C TYR A 165 6.71 -3.07 19.36
N THR A 166 6.12 -3.42 18.23
CA THR A 166 4.91 -4.24 18.10
C THR A 166 5.21 -5.61 17.51
N ALA A 167 4.29 -6.56 17.65
CA ALA A 167 4.42 -7.85 16.99
C ALA A 167 4.43 -7.68 15.46
N PRO A 168 5.22 -8.46 14.71
CA PRO A 168 5.13 -8.50 13.25
C PRO A 168 3.74 -8.98 12.79
N PRO A 169 3.29 -8.62 11.57
CA PRO A 169 1.99 -9.02 11.05
C PRO A 169 1.89 -10.54 10.78
N ASP A 170 3.01 -11.13 10.36
CA ASP A 170 3.09 -12.55 10.02
C ASP A 170 3.54 -13.39 11.22
N PRO A 171 3.17 -14.67 11.27
CA PRO A 171 3.73 -15.60 12.26
C PRO A 171 5.26 -15.67 12.14
N PRO A 172 5.99 -16.07 13.20
CA PRO A 172 7.44 -16.19 13.14
C PRO A 172 7.88 -17.14 12.03
N HIS A 173 8.72 -16.65 11.12
CA HIS A 173 9.14 -17.38 9.94
C HIS A 173 10.51 -16.92 9.45
N VAL A 174 11.09 -17.71 8.54
CA VAL A 174 12.23 -17.33 7.71
C VAL A 174 11.76 -17.22 6.27
N THR A 175 11.83 -16.03 5.69
CA THR A 175 11.49 -15.83 4.27
C THR A 175 12.60 -16.40 3.39
N LEU A 176 12.24 -17.31 2.49
CA LEU A 176 13.15 -17.96 1.54
C LEU A 176 13.11 -17.27 0.18
N PHE A 177 11.92 -16.94 -0.29
CA PHE A 177 11.71 -16.17 -1.50
C PHE A 177 10.41 -15.38 -1.41
N TYR A 178 10.43 -14.15 -1.93
CA TYR A 178 9.26 -13.30 -2.08
C TYR A 178 9.18 -12.92 -3.55
N ASP A 179 8.28 -13.60 -4.26
CA ASP A 179 8.18 -13.53 -5.70
C ASP A 179 7.04 -12.62 -6.14
N ARG A 180 7.40 -11.57 -6.88
CA ARG A 180 6.44 -10.62 -7.47
C ARG A 180 6.17 -10.90 -8.93
N GLN A 181 7.00 -11.72 -9.57
CA GLN A 181 7.03 -11.88 -11.03
C GLN A 181 6.46 -13.23 -11.48
N GLY A 182 6.33 -14.20 -10.56
CA GLY A 182 5.82 -15.52 -10.88
C GLY A 182 6.88 -16.35 -11.61
N ASP A 183 7.93 -16.74 -10.88
CA ASP A 183 8.96 -17.68 -11.32
C ASP A 183 8.41 -19.11 -11.22
N ASP A 184 7.66 -19.52 -12.26
CA ASP A 184 7.06 -20.86 -12.37
C ASP A 184 8.10 -21.98 -12.12
N CYS A 185 9.35 -21.80 -12.59
CA CYS A 185 10.42 -22.77 -12.40
C CYS A 185 10.77 -22.94 -10.91
N TYR A 186 10.81 -21.84 -10.15
CA TYR A 186 11.06 -21.92 -8.72
C TYR A 186 9.88 -22.50 -7.97
N GLN A 187 8.66 -22.13 -8.36
CA GLN A 187 7.44 -22.66 -7.78
C GLN A 187 7.39 -24.18 -7.91
N ASP A 188 7.51 -24.70 -9.13
CA ASP A 188 7.51 -26.14 -9.40
C ASP A 188 8.61 -26.86 -8.61
N TRP A 189 9.83 -26.31 -8.62
CA TRP A 189 10.94 -26.88 -7.87
C TRP A 189 10.69 -26.88 -6.35
N PHE A 190 10.14 -25.80 -5.81
CA PHE A 190 9.82 -25.70 -4.38
C PHE A 190 8.74 -26.72 -4.00
N GLN A 191 7.68 -26.84 -4.78
CA GLN A 191 6.59 -27.80 -4.56
C GLN A 191 7.10 -29.24 -4.57
N GLU A 192 7.97 -29.59 -5.52
CA GLU A 192 8.51 -30.95 -5.65
C GLU A 192 9.54 -31.31 -4.56
N ASN A 193 10.37 -30.36 -4.14
CA ASN A 193 11.57 -30.65 -3.35
C ASN A 193 11.48 -30.18 -1.89
N LEU A 194 10.72 -29.12 -1.61
CA LEU A 194 10.75 -28.42 -0.34
C LEU A 194 9.40 -28.38 0.38
N GLU A 195 8.30 -28.16 -0.34
CA GLU A 195 7.00 -27.93 0.29
C GLU A 195 6.56 -29.12 1.16
N GLY A 196 6.05 -28.82 2.36
CA GLY A 196 5.65 -29.83 3.34
C GLY A 196 6.80 -30.48 4.11
N ASN A 197 8.06 -30.30 3.68
CA ASN A 197 9.22 -30.76 4.43
C ASN A 197 9.50 -29.87 5.65
N LYS A 198 10.29 -30.39 6.57
CA LYS A 198 10.74 -29.67 7.77
C LYS A 198 12.25 -29.48 7.74
N TRP A 199 12.68 -28.28 8.10
CA TRP A 199 14.09 -27.95 8.28
C TRP A 199 14.39 -27.65 9.74
N GLN A 200 15.53 -28.14 10.21
CA GLN A 200 16.13 -27.60 11.41
C GLN A 200 16.97 -26.38 11.04
N ILE A 201 16.72 -25.25 11.70
CA ILE A 201 17.47 -24.01 11.52
C ILE A 201 18.22 -23.65 12.81
N SER A 202 19.30 -22.88 12.65
CA SER A 202 20.05 -22.33 13.79
C SER A 202 20.00 -20.81 13.74
N SER A 203 19.44 -20.22 14.79
CA SER A 203 19.32 -18.79 14.98
C SER A 203 20.52 -18.27 15.80
N GLU A 204 21.12 -17.17 15.38
CA GLU A 204 22.27 -16.55 16.08
C GLU A 204 22.01 -15.09 16.44
N ASN A 205 22.14 -14.79 17.73
CA ASN A 205 21.94 -13.47 18.32
C ASN A 205 20.54 -12.88 18.10
N ILE A 206 20.14 -11.95 18.97
CA ILE A 206 18.98 -11.08 18.73
C ILE A 206 19.48 -9.66 18.58
N TYR A 207 19.13 -9.02 17.47
CA TYR A 207 19.46 -7.64 17.18
C TYR A 207 18.25 -6.75 17.44
N VAL A 208 18.45 -5.67 18.20
CA VAL A 208 17.42 -4.70 18.57
C VAL A 208 17.85 -3.33 18.02
N GLY A 209 17.36 -3.02 16.83
CA GLY A 209 17.70 -1.83 16.07
C GLY A 209 16.54 -0.82 15.99
N PRO A 210 16.76 0.34 15.35
CA PRO A 210 15.71 1.33 15.13
C PRO A 210 14.49 0.78 14.38
N GLU A 211 14.71 -0.10 13.41
CA GLU A 211 13.69 -0.67 12.53
C GLU A 211 12.84 -1.74 13.24
N GLY A 212 13.45 -2.51 14.13
CA GLY A 212 12.78 -3.58 14.86
C GLY A 212 13.73 -4.55 15.55
N VAL A 213 13.22 -5.74 15.79
CA VAL A 213 13.93 -6.82 16.48
C VAL A 213 13.93 -8.06 15.60
N ALA A 214 15.12 -8.58 15.30
CA ALA A 214 15.28 -9.75 14.46
C ALA A 214 16.47 -10.62 14.90
N SER A 215 16.39 -11.91 14.61
CA SER A 215 17.49 -12.86 14.81
C SER A 215 18.01 -13.33 13.46
N THR A 216 19.33 -13.43 13.29
CA THR A 216 19.87 -14.03 12.05
C THR A 216 19.64 -15.53 12.08
N VAL A 217 19.55 -16.12 10.89
CA VAL A 217 19.45 -17.57 10.70
C VAL A 217 20.62 -18.03 9.85
N LYS A 218 21.32 -19.07 10.31
CA LYS A 218 22.33 -19.76 9.54
C LYS A 218 21.70 -20.96 8.84
N LEU A 219 21.51 -20.81 7.53
CA LEU A 219 21.13 -21.89 6.64
C LEU A 219 22.36 -22.71 6.24
N THR A 220 22.19 -24.02 6.07
CA THR A 220 23.22 -24.91 5.51
C THR A 220 23.35 -24.72 3.99
N ASP A 221 24.44 -25.18 3.38
CA ASP A 221 24.65 -25.10 1.93
C ASP A 221 23.51 -25.72 1.11
N ALA A 222 22.90 -26.80 1.63
CA ALA A 222 21.74 -27.43 1.00
C ALA A 222 20.48 -26.55 1.12
N GLN A 223 20.26 -25.94 2.28
CA GLN A 223 19.11 -25.05 2.52
C GLN A 223 19.22 -23.74 1.74
N LEU A 224 20.45 -23.23 1.54
CA LEU A 224 20.72 -22.04 0.74
C LEU A 224 20.31 -22.17 -0.72
N GLN A 225 20.19 -23.39 -1.26
CA GLN A 225 19.68 -23.61 -2.61
C GLN A 225 18.23 -23.14 -2.77
N GLY A 226 17.43 -23.21 -1.70
CA GLY A 226 16.07 -22.67 -1.65
C GLY A 226 15.99 -21.21 -1.21
N TYR A 227 17.10 -20.51 -0.99
CA TYR A 227 17.09 -19.11 -0.60
C TYR A 227 17.31 -18.21 -1.83
N LYS A 228 16.27 -17.51 -2.26
CA LYS A 228 16.26 -16.65 -3.46
C LYS A 228 16.00 -15.16 -3.17
N MET A 229 16.03 -14.74 -1.91
CA MET A 229 15.90 -13.32 -1.59
C MET A 229 17.02 -12.49 -2.24
N GLY A 230 16.69 -11.25 -2.61
CA GLY A 230 17.65 -10.32 -3.24
C GLY A 230 18.85 -10.00 -2.35
N GLN A 231 19.87 -9.39 -2.95
CA GLN A 231 21.16 -9.12 -2.29
C GLN A 231 21.04 -8.25 -1.03
N GLU A 232 19.94 -7.54 -0.82
CA GLU A 232 19.73 -6.64 0.32
C GLU A 232 19.26 -7.35 1.59
N ALA A 233 18.86 -8.62 1.49
CA ALA A 233 18.37 -9.40 2.62
C ALA A 233 19.30 -10.58 2.95
N VAL A 234 19.22 -11.00 4.21
CA VAL A 234 19.87 -12.20 4.73
C VAL A 234 18.84 -13.04 5.48
N PRO A 235 19.01 -14.37 5.61
CA PRO A 235 18.05 -15.20 6.33
C PRO A 235 17.92 -14.75 7.80
N HIS A 236 16.70 -14.47 8.23
CA HIS A 236 16.42 -13.99 9.58
C HIS A 236 14.99 -14.36 10.01
N VAL A 237 14.75 -14.31 11.33
CA VAL A 237 13.42 -14.36 11.94
C VAL A 237 13.09 -12.99 12.48
N SER A 238 11.95 -12.43 12.05
CA SER A 238 11.40 -11.19 12.59
C SER A 238 10.69 -11.45 13.93
N LEU A 239 11.06 -10.70 14.97
CA LEU A 239 10.56 -10.90 16.33
C LEU A 239 9.68 -9.72 16.80
N ALA A 240 10.00 -8.50 16.35
CA ALA A 240 9.20 -7.31 16.58
C ALA A 240 9.51 -6.23 15.55
N LEU A 241 8.61 -5.28 15.37
CA LEU A 241 8.73 -4.19 14.40
C LEU A 241 8.48 -2.85 15.09
N HIS A 242 9.23 -1.81 14.72
CA HIS A 242 8.91 -0.46 15.18
C HIS A 242 7.71 0.10 14.40
N PRO A 243 6.74 0.81 15.01
CA PRO A 243 5.52 1.26 14.34
C PRO A 243 5.73 2.16 13.11
N GLU A 244 6.88 2.85 13.06
CA GLU A 244 7.27 3.73 11.96
C GLU A 244 7.96 3.00 10.80
N HIS A 245 8.26 1.71 10.96
CA HIS A 245 9.00 0.89 10.00
C HIS A 245 8.14 -0.24 9.42
N GLN A 246 8.65 -0.89 8.38
CA GLN A 246 8.01 -1.99 7.68
C GLN A 246 8.81 -3.29 7.83
N ALA A 247 8.16 -4.45 7.70
CA ALA A 247 8.84 -5.74 7.79
C ALA A 247 9.99 -5.88 6.77
N LYS A 248 9.88 -5.25 5.58
CA LYS A 248 10.95 -5.23 4.57
C LYS A 248 12.24 -4.54 5.04
N ASP A 249 12.16 -3.66 6.04
CA ASP A 249 13.32 -2.92 6.55
C ASP A 249 14.22 -3.80 7.44
N LEU A 250 13.71 -4.94 7.94
CA LEU A 250 14.46 -5.81 8.85
C LEU A 250 15.57 -6.59 8.13
N GLY A 251 15.37 -6.99 6.87
CA GLY A 251 16.40 -7.67 6.08
C GLY A 251 17.69 -6.83 5.96
N PRO A 252 17.61 -5.59 5.42
CA PRO A 252 18.74 -4.67 5.35
C PRO A 252 19.36 -4.34 6.71
N MET A 253 18.53 -4.13 7.75
CA MET A 253 19.01 -3.93 9.12
C MET A 253 19.89 -5.10 9.58
N VAL A 254 19.40 -6.33 9.43
CA VAL A 254 20.12 -7.54 9.83
C VAL A 254 21.41 -7.73 9.03
N LYS A 255 21.38 -7.45 7.73
CA LYS A 255 22.58 -7.50 6.89
C LYS A 255 23.65 -6.50 7.38
N LYS A 256 23.24 -5.25 7.63
CA LYS A 256 24.13 -4.18 8.11
C LYS A 256 24.82 -4.57 9.43
N VAL A 257 24.09 -5.16 10.38
CA VAL A 257 24.67 -5.53 11.68
C VAL A 257 25.63 -6.73 11.61
N ILE A 258 25.43 -7.66 10.67
CA ILE A 258 26.37 -8.79 10.47
C ILE A 258 27.71 -8.29 9.92
N GLU A 259 27.69 -7.27 9.05
CA GLU A 259 28.89 -6.69 8.44
C GLU A 259 29.64 -5.73 9.38
N THR A 260 29.05 -5.44 10.53
CA THR A 260 29.54 -4.44 11.49
C THR A 260 30.53 -5.01 12.49
N ASN A 261 31.57 -4.23 12.80
CA ASN A 261 32.69 -4.64 13.67
C ASN A 261 32.92 -3.71 14.90
N ASP A 262 32.11 -2.67 15.10
CA ASP A 262 32.29 -1.66 16.16
C ASP A 262 31.53 -1.98 17.47
N TRP A 263 31.36 -3.26 17.78
CA TRP A 263 30.59 -3.73 18.94
C TRP A 263 31.27 -3.39 20.27
N VAL A 264 30.58 -2.66 21.13
CA VAL A 264 31.01 -2.30 22.48
C VAL A 264 30.23 -3.10 23.51
N PRO A 265 30.87 -3.91 24.38
CA PRO A 265 30.18 -4.61 25.45
C PRO A 265 29.48 -3.65 26.41
N SER A 266 28.28 -4.02 26.85
CA SER A 266 27.50 -3.28 27.83
C SER A 266 27.72 -3.82 29.25
N GLN A 267 27.08 -3.20 30.24
CA GLN A 267 27.03 -3.72 31.62
C GLN A 267 26.13 -4.96 31.75
N ILE A 268 25.26 -5.22 30.78
CA ILE A 268 24.37 -6.37 30.77
C ILE A 268 25.14 -7.56 30.15
N PRO A 269 25.21 -8.72 30.83
CA PRO A 269 25.88 -9.90 30.30
C PRO A 269 25.34 -10.31 28.92
N CYS A 270 26.24 -10.70 28.02
CA CYS A 270 25.93 -11.12 26.65
C CYS A 270 25.30 -10.01 25.78
N VAL A 271 25.31 -8.75 26.21
CA VAL A 271 24.75 -7.64 25.44
C VAL A 271 25.85 -6.67 25.03
N SER A 272 25.93 -6.37 23.74
CA SER A 272 26.79 -5.34 23.16
C SER A 272 25.99 -4.32 22.35
N PHE A 273 26.58 -3.16 22.10
CA PHE A 273 25.97 -2.09 21.32
C PHE A 273 26.91 -1.65 20.20
N SER A 274 26.35 -1.43 19.00
CA SER A 274 27.05 -0.81 17.87
C SER A 274 26.60 0.64 17.71
N PRO A 275 27.49 1.63 17.88
CA PRO A 275 27.19 3.04 17.63
C PRO A 275 26.85 3.34 16.16
N SER A 276 27.55 2.73 15.20
CA SER A 276 27.33 2.97 13.76
C SER A 276 25.98 2.46 13.25
N CYS A 277 25.49 1.36 13.81
CA CYS A 277 24.18 0.82 13.48
C CYS A 277 23.07 1.33 14.40
N ARG A 278 23.41 1.87 15.57
CA ARG A 278 22.47 2.17 16.66
C ARG A 278 21.68 0.94 17.11
N THR A 279 22.35 -0.22 17.13
CA THR A 279 21.72 -1.52 17.36
C THR A 279 22.35 -2.23 18.54
N TRP A 280 21.52 -2.81 19.40
CA TRP A 280 21.96 -3.73 20.44
C TRP A 280 22.03 -5.15 19.88
N CYS A 281 23.02 -5.92 20.32
CA CYS A 281 23.16 -7.34 20.05
C CYS A 281 23.10 -8.11 21.36
N ILE A 282 22.16 -9.05 21.44
CA ILE A 282 22.03 -10.01 22.52
C ILE A 282 22.62 -11.33 22.03
N GLN A 283 23.78 -11.71 22.56
CA GLN A 283 24.51 -12.90 22.15
C GLN A 283 23.82 -14.16 22.65
N LEU A 284 23.33 -14.98 21.71
CA LEU A 284 22.69 -16.26 22.02
C LEU A 284 22.68 -17.16 20.78
N ARG A 285 22.31 -18.42 21.01
CA ARG A 285 21.99 -19.37 19.94
C ARG A 285 20.71 -20.09 20.26
N ALA A 286 19.88 -20.29 19.26
CA ALA A 286 18.66 -21.09 19.36
C ALA A 286 18.57 -22.03 18.17
N ARG A 287 17.81 -23.11 18.34
CA ARG A 287 17.52 -24.08 17.27
C ARG A 287 16.03 -24.27 17.21
N ASP A 288 15.50 -24.16 16.01
CA ASP A 288 14.07 -24.22 15.74
C ASP A 288 13.83 -25.20 14.59
N ILE A 289 12.62 -25.76 14.55
CA ILE A 289 12.13 -26.50 13.38
C ILE A 289 11.23 -25.55 12.61
N VAL A 290 11.40 -25.51 11.29
CA VAL A 290 10.51 -24.77 10.39
C VAL A 290 9.83 -25.74 9.43
N ALA A 291 8.54 -25.51 9.18
CA ALA A 291 7.77 -26.18 8.14
C ALA A 291 7.80 -25.31 6.87
N LEU A 292 8.21 -25.91 5.75
CA LEU A 292 8.33 -25.22 4.47
C LEU A 292 6.98 -25.14 3.79
N GLN A 293 6.55 -23.92 3.50
CA GLN A 293 5.23 -23.64 2.95
C GLN A 293 5.31 -22.53 1.91
N HIS A 294 4.37 -22.60 0.98
CA HIS A 294 4.10 -21.59 -0.03
C HIS A 294 2.69 -21.03 0.21
N GLU A 295 2.57 -19.70 0.18
CA GLU A 295 1.27 -19.03 0.21
C GLU A 295 1.24 -17.86 -0.78
N GLN A 296 0.05 -17.52 -1.25
CA GLN A 296 -0.16 -16.32 -2.05
C GLN A 296 -0.67 -15.20 -1.14
N ILE A 297 0.08 -14.11 -1.04
CA ILE A 297 -0.26 -12.97 -0.17
C ILE A 297 -0.48 -11.70 -0.98
N SER A 298 -1.39 -10.84 -0.51
CA SER A 298 -1.57 -9.50 -1.09
C SER A 298 -0.32 -8.64 -0.86
N ARG A 299 0.08 -7.83 -1.84
CA ARG A 299 1.22 -6.90 -1.71
C ARG A 299 1.01 -5.84 -0.61
N ASP A 300 -0.23 -5.58 -0.21
CA ASP A 300 -0.59 -4.64 0.87
C ASP A 300 -0.45 -5.24 2.29
N HIS A 301 0.11 -6.45 2.44
CA HIS A 301 0.20 -7.19 3.71
C HIS A 301 1.22 -6.60 4.71
N GLY A 302 1.13 -5.30 5.00
CA GLY A 302 1.96 -4.58 5.99
C GLY A 302 3.44 -4.44 5.60
N ARG A 303 3.83 -4.92 4.41
CA ARG A 303 5.21 -4.93 3.90
C ARG A 303 5.53 -3.73 3.01
N GLU A 304 4.53 -3.15 2.37
CA GLU A 304 4.67 -2.00 1.48
C GLU A 304 3.65 -0.91 1.88
N LYS A 305 4.15 0.30 2.16
CA LYS A 305 3.33 1.52 2.40
C LYS A 305 3.53 2.52 1.26
N THR A 306 4.21 2.11 0.19
CA THR A 306 4.70 3.01 -0.85
C THR A 306 4.28 2.53 -2.22
N ASP A 307 3.32 3.25 -2.79
CA ASP A 307 2.96 3.28 -4.22
C ASP A 307 4.07 3.98 -5.03
N GLN A 308 5.31 3.52 -4.97
CA GLN A 308 6.37 4.08 -5.81
C GLN A 308 6.70 3.14 -6.97
N ASN A 309 5.92 3.28 -8.03
CA ASN A 309 6.41 3.13 -9.39
C ASN A 309 6.50 4.54 -9.99
N PHE A 310 7.73 5.00 -10.27
CA PHE A 310 7.98 6.18 -11.09
C PHE A 310 7.72 5.89 -12.56
#